data_AF-A0AA42T072-F1
#
_entry.id   AF-A0AA42T072-F1
#
_cell.length_a   1.000
_cell.length_b   1.000
_cell.length_c   1.000
_cell.angle_alpha   90.00
_cell.angle_beta   90.00
_cell.angle_gamma   90.00
#
_symmetry.space_group_name_H-M   'P 1'
#
loop_
_entity.id
_entity.type
_entity.pdbx_description
1 polymer ?
#
loop_
_entity_poly.entity_id
_entity_poly.type
_entity_poly.pdbx_seq_one_letter_code
_entity_poly.pdbx_strand_id
1 'polypeptide(L)'
;MIRTPKKQRLSVYLDPDVMQALVAYSARRDQSRSLIAEAAIASFLSPDDAERREAVVAKRLDQLDRRMTRLERDLGIAVETLAVFVRFWLTTTPALPEPAAQAAKAKAGERYDAFVAVLGQRLVKGPKLRQEVSEDMDAAGKDEGGTP
;
A
#
# COMPACT_ATOMS: atom_id res chain seq x y z
N MET A 1 -35.97 -11.64 -40.49
CA MET A 1 -36.45 -11.04 -39.23
C MET A 1 -36.16 -12.01 -38.09
N ILE A 2 -35.15 -11.73 -37.26
CA ILE A 2 -34.83 -12.56 -36.09
C ILE A 2 -35.82 -12.15 -35.00
N ARG A 3 -36.77 -13.02 -34.64
CA ARG A 3 -37.66 -12.77 -33.49
C ARG A 3 -36.82 -12.89 -32.22
N THR A 4 -36.71 -11.79 -31.48
CA THR A 4 -36.16 -11.83 -30.11
C THR A 4 -37.05 -12.75 -29.27
N PRO A 5 -36.50 -13.80 -28.65
CA PRO A 5 -37.29 -14.70 -27.82
C PRO A 5 -37.92 -13.91 -26.66
N LYS A 6 -39.20 -14.19 -26.36
CA LYS A 6 -39.92 -13.56 -25.25
C LYS A 6 -39.34 -14.04 -23.92
N LYS A 7 -39.21 -13.14 -22.94
CA LYS A 7 -38.78 -13.47 -21.57
C LYS A 7 -39.71 -14.52 -20.96
N GLN A 8 -39.13 -15.56 -20.35
CA GLN A 8 -39.88 -16.62 -19.69
C GLN A 8 -40.20 -16.22 -18.24
N ARG A 9 -41.44 -16.48 -17.78
CA ARG A 9 -41.83 -16.24 -16.38
C ARG A 9 -41.12 -17.24 -15.47
N LEU A 10 -40.38 -16.71 -14.48
CA LEU A 10 -39.78 -17.48 -13.40
C LEU A 10 -40.58 -17.25 -12.11
N SER A 11 -40.98 -18.32 -11.42
CA SER A 11 -41.63 -18.27 -10.10
C SER A 11 -40.75 -19.01 -9.10
N VAL A 12 -40.15 -18.28 -8.17
CA VAL A 12 -39.25 -18.82 -7.15
C VAL A 12 -39.61 -18.24 -5.79
N TYR A 13 -39.41 -19.02 -4.74
CA TYR A 13 -39.50 -18.54 -3.37
C TYR A 13 -38.16 -17.90 -2.98
N LEU A 14 -38.23 -16.75 -2.32
CA LEU A 14 -37.08 -16.07 -1.75
C LEU A 14 -37.31 -15.96 -0.24
N ASP A 15 -36.24 -16.09 0.53
CA ASP A 15 -36.30 -15.77 1.95
C ASP A 15 -36.83 -14.35 2.17
N PRO A 16 -37.64 -14.10 3.23
CA PRO A 16 -38.25 -12.81 3.48
C PRO A 16 -37.23 -11.65 3.50
N ASP A 17 -36.08 -11.89 4.12
CA ASP A 17 -34.99 -10.91 4.23
C ASP A 17 -34.40 -10.56 2.85
N VAL A 18 -34.26 -11.57 1.97
CA VAL A 18 -33.76 -11.39 0.60
C VAL A 18 -34.77 -10.62 -0.25
N MET A 19 -36.07 -10.93 -0.11
CA MET A 19 -37.13 -10.18 -0.78
C MET A 19 -37.14 -8.71 -0.34
N GLN A 20 -37.00 -8.46 0.96
CA GLN A 20 -36.95 -7.09 1.51
C GLN A 20 -35.73 -6.33 0.98
N ALA A 21 -34.56 -6.97 0.95
CA ALA A 21 -33.35 -6.39 0.38
C ALA A 21 -33.52 -6.06 -1.12
N LEU A 22 -34.13 -6.96 -1.91
CA LEU A 22 -34.42 -6.73 -3.33
C LEU A 22 -35.37 -5.54 -3.54
N VAL A 23 -36.43 -5.44 -2.74
CA VAL A 23 -37.37 -4.31 -2.78
C VAL A 23 -36.63 -3.01 -2.48
N ALA A 24 -35.88 -2.96 -1.39
CA ALA A 24 -35.13 -1.77 -1.00
C ALA A 24 -34.09 -1.35 -2.06
N TYR A 25 -33.36 -2.32 -2.64
CA TYR A 25 -32.37 -2.06 -3.68
C TYR A 25 -33.01 -1.53 -4.97
N SER A 26 -34.12 -2.14 -5.39
CA SER A 26 -34.87 -1.73 -6.58
C SER A 26 -35.43 -0.31 -6.46
N ALA A 27 -35.98 0.05 -5.28
CA ALA A 27 -36.49 1.39 -5.00
C ALA A 27 -35.41 2.46 -4.99
N ARG A 28 -34.23 2.17 -4.42
CA ARG A 28 -33.08 3.11 -4.41
C ARG A 28 -32.56 3.43 -5.82
N ARG A 29 -32.80 2.56 -6.79
CA ARG A 29 -32.30 2.64 -8.17
C ARG A 29 -33.38 3.06 -9.17
N ASP A 30 -34.62 3.25 -8.72
CA ASP A 30 -35.81 3.47 -9.57
C ASP A 30 -35.92 2.43 -10.71
N GLN A 31 -35.68 1.16 -10.36
CA GLN A 31 -35.67 0.03 -11.31
C GLN A 31 -36.65 -1.05 -10.88
N SER A 32 -37.19 -1.81 -11.84
CA SER A 32 -38.12 -2.90 -11.52
C SER A 32 -37.40 -4.07 -10.85
N ARG A 33 -38.09 -4.72 -9.90
CA ARG A 33 -37.59 -5.91 -9.20
C ARG A 33 -37.17 -7.03 -10.15
N SER A 34 -37.98 -7.27 -11.19
CA SER A 34 -37.69 -8.27 -12.21
C SER A 34 -36.42 -7.95 -13.00
N LEU A 35 -36.17 -6.67 -13.32
CA LEU A 35 -34.96 -6.24 -14.01
C LEU A 35 -33.71 -6.41 -13.14
N ILE A 36 -33.78 -6.03 -11.86
CA ILE A 36 -32.69 -6.26 -10.90
C ILE A 36 -32.42 -7.76 -10.72
N ALA A 37 -33.47 -8.58 -10.55
CA ALA A 37 -33.34 -10.01 -10.36
C ALA A 37 -32.74 -10.71 -11.58
N GLU A 38 -33.20 -10.36 -12.79
CA GLU A 38 -32.65 -10.88 -14.04
C GLU A 38 -31.18 -10.48 -14.21
N ALA A 39 -30.82 -9.22 -13.94
CA ALA A 39 -29.43 -8.77 -14.01
C ALA A 39 -28.53 -9.48 -13.00
N ALA A 40 -29.02 -9.70 -11.78
CA ALA A 40 -28.30 -10.44 -10.75
C ALA A 40 -28.07 -11.91 -11.14
N ILE A 41 -29.10 -12.58 -11.68
CA ILE A 41 -28.99 -13.97 -12.17
C ILE A 41 -28.04 -14.05 -13.37
N ALA A 42 -28.15 -13.13 -14.33
CA ALA A 42 -27.29 -13.08 -15.50
C ALA A 42 -25.82 -12.83 -15.12
N SER A 43 -25.57 -11.91 -14.18
CA SER A 43 -24.24 -11.65 -13.61
C SER A 43 -23.69 -12.90 -12.91
N PHE A 44 -24.49 -13.54 -12.05
CA PHE A 44 -24.07 -14.75 -11.34
C PHE A 44 -23.71 -15.91 -12.27
N LEU A 45 -24.43 -16.08 -13.37
CA LEU A 45 -24.22 -17.15 -14.35
C LEU A 45 -23.17 -16.80 -15.42
N SER A 46 -22.62 -15.59 -15.41
CA SER A 46 -21.65 -15.15 -16.41
C SER A 46 -20.24 -15.67 -16.10
N PRO A 47 -19.59 -16.40 -17.03
CA PRO A 47 -18.19 -16.80 -16.86
C PRO A 47 -17.25 -15.58 -16.73
N ASP A 48 -17.58 -14.45 -17.37
CA ASP A 48 -16.84 -13.19 -17.28
C ASP A 48 -16.72 -12.67 -15.85
N ASP A 49 -17.70 -12.91 -14.98
CA ASP A 49 -17.69 -12.33 -13.63
C ASP A 49 -16.69 -13.04 -12.71
N ALA A 50 -16.53 -14.36 -12.87
CA ALA A 50 -15.49 -15.11 -12.19
C ALA A 50 -14.10 -14.69 -12.69
N GLU A 51 -13.92 -14.66 -14.02
CA GLU A 51 -12.64 -14.29 -14.65
C GLU A 51 -12.23 -12.84 -14.34
N ARG A 52 -13.18 -11.89 -14.33
CA ARG A 52 -12.91 -10.49 -13.92
C ARG A 52 -12.51 -10.39 -12.45
N ARG A 53 -13.14 -11.14 -11.55
CA ARG A 53 -12.78 -11.15 -10.13
C ARG A 53 -11.36 -11.70 -9.95
N GLU A 54 -11.05 -12.81 -10.62
CA GLU A 54 -9.71 -13.41 -10.61
C GLU A 54 -8.65 -12.45 -11.18
N ALA A 55 -8.93 -11.79 -12.31
CA ALA A 55 -8.03 -10.82 -12.91
C ALA A 55 -7.75 -9.61 -12.00
N VAL A 56 -8.75 -9.12 -11.26
CA VAL A 56 -8.57 -8.03 -10.29
C VAL A 56 -7.68 -8.48 -9.12
N VAL A 57 -7.85 -9.72 -8.65
CA VAL A 57 -7.00 -10.29 -7.59
C VAL A 57 -5.58 -10.47 -8.09
N ALA A 58 -5.37 -11.05 -9.28
CA ALA A 58 -4.06 -11.21 -9.89
C ALA A 58 -3.33 -9.86 -10.05
N LYS A 59 -4.02 -8.84 -10.58
CA LYS A 59 -3.46 -7.49 -10.72
C LYS A 59 -3.04 -6.87 -9.37
N ARG A 60 -3.80 -7.12 -8.30
CA ARG A 60 -3.44 -6.67 -6.95
C ARG A 60 -2.21 -7.40 -6.42
N LEU A 61 -2.10 -8.71 -6.68
CA LEU A 61 -0.93 -9.50 -6.31
C LEU A 61 0.32 -9.02 -7.05
N ASP A 62 0.23 -8.77 -8.37
CA ASP A 62 1.33 -8.21 -9.15
C ASP A 62 1.78 -6.84 -8.60
N GLN A 63 0.84 -6.01 -8.17
CA GLN A 63 1.16 -4.72 -7.58
C GLN A 63 1.87 -4.87 -6.22
N LEU A 64 1.49 -5.85 -5.41
CA LEU A 64 2.15 -6.15 -4.15
C LEU A 64 3.56 -6.68 -4.37
N ASP A 65 3.73 -7.57 -5.34
CA ASP A 65 5.04 -8.15 -5.68
C ASP A 65 6.03 -7.06 -6.11
N ARG A 66 5.61 -6.16 -7.01
CA ARG A 66 6.42 -4.98 -7.41
C ARG A 66 6.77 -4.06 -6.24
N ARG A 67 5.87 -3.91 -5.26
CA ARG A 67 6.14 -3.14 -4.05
C ARG A 67 7.15 -3.87 -3.15
N MET A 68 7.07 -5.19 -3.08
CA MET A 68 7.99 -6.03 -2.30
C MET A 68 9.41 -5.98 -2.88
N THR A 69 9.57 -6.14 -4.20
CA THR A 69 10.89 -6.02 -4.85
C THR A 69 11.54 -4.65 -4.59
N ARG A 70 10.74 -3.57 -4.59
CA ARG A 70 11.25 -2.23 -4.26
C ARG A 70 11.69 -2.14 -2.79
N LEU A 71 10.91 -2.70 -1.86
CA LEU A 71 11.26 -2.74 -0.44
C LEU A 71 12.52 -3.56 -0.19
N GLU A 72 12.70 -4.68 -0.88
CA GLU A 72 13.93 -5.48 -0.81
C GLU A 72 15.14 -4.69 -1.27
N ARG A 73 15.02 -3.95 -2.39
CA ARG A 73 16.09 -3.06 -2.87
C ARG A 73 16.43 -1.97 -1.86
N ASP A 74 15.41 -1.27 -1.35
CA ASP A 74 15.60 -0.19 -0.38
C ASP A 74 16.22 -0.71 0.92
N LEU A 75 15.84 -1.92 1.35
CA LEU A 75 16.42 -2.59 2.51
C LEU A 75 17.89 -2.96 2.26
N GLY A 76 18.21 -3.48 1.08
CA GLY A 76 19.60 -3.76 0.69
C GLY A 76 20.48 -2.51 0.76
N ILE A 77 20.02 -1.39 0.19
CA ILE A 77 20.73 -0.10 0.23
C ILE A 77 20.91 0.37 1.69
N ALA A 78 19.88 0.23 2.54
CA ALA A 78 19.98 0.61 3.94
C ALA A 78 21.01 -0.24 4.71
N VAL A 79 21.06 -1.55 4.46
CA VAL A 79 22.04 -2.47 5.06
C VAL A 79 23.46 -2.14 4.59
N GLU A 80 23.67 -1.89 3.31
CA GLU A 80 24.97 -1.48 2.76
C GLU A 80 25.43 -0.15 3.36
N THR A 81 24.54 0.84 3.43
CA THR A 81 24.82 2.14 4.04
C THR A 81 25.22 2.00 5.50
N LEU A 82 24.51 1.16 6.26
CA LEU A 82 24.84 0.89 7.67
C LEU A 82 26.21 0.21 7.80
N ALA A 83 26.52 -0.76 6.93
CA ALA A 83 27.82 -1.43 6.94
C ALA A 83 28.97 -0.45 6.67
N VAL A 84 28.80 0.46 5.70
CA VAL A 84 29.77 1.53 5.40
C VAL A 84 29.90 2.48 6.60
N PHE A 85 28.79 2.89 7.21
CA PHE A 85 28.80 3.73 8.40
C PHE A 85 29.55 3.08 9.57
N VAL A 86 29.27 1.81 9.88
CA VAL A 86 29.94 1.06 10.95
C VAL A 86 31.44 0.95 10.67
N ARG A 87 31.83 0.64 9.43
CA ARG A 87 33.23 0.58 9.03
C ARG A 87 33.91 1.93 9.24
N PHE A 88 33.31 3.00 8.72
CA PHE A 88 33.81 4.37 8.90
C PHE A 88 33.97 4.72 10.39
N TRP A 89 32.95 4.42 11.20
CA TRP A 89 32.96 4.68 12.64
C TRP A 89 34.11 3.96 13.35
N LEU A 90 34.31 2.67 13.07
CA LEU A 90 35.41 1.88 13.65
C LEU A 90 36.79 2.38 13.21
N THR A 91 36.92 2.86 11.96
CA THR A 91 38.20 3.38 11.46
C THR A 91 38.56 4.77 11.98
N THR A 92 37.56 5.60 12.30
CA THR A 92 37.77 7.01 12.66
C THR A 92 37.63 7.31 14.16
N THR A 93 37.11 6.36 14.94
CA THR A 93 36.91 6.53 16.39
C THR A 93 38.00 5.78 17.17
N PRO A 94 39.07 6.47 17.62
CA PRO A 94 40.11 5.82 18.42
C PRO A 94 39.57 5.39 19.80
N ALA A 95 40.11 4.28 20.32
CA ALA A 95 39.80 3.84 21.67
C ALA A 95 40.31 4.86 22.70
N LEU A 96 39.43 5.26 23.61
CA LEU A 96 39.76 6.19 24.68
C LEU A 96 40.41 5.47 25.87
N PRO A 97 41.32 6.12 26.62
CA PRO A 97 41.82 5.60 27.89
C PRO A 97 40.68 5.37 28.91
N GLU A 98 40.82 4.38 29.79
CA GLU A 98 39.78 3.88 30.73
C GLU A 98 38.92 4.96 31.43
N PRO A 99 39.48 6.03 32.02
CA PRO A 99 38.66 7.07 32.67
C PRO A 99 37.89 7.94 31.67
N ALA A 100 38.47 8.22 30.50
CA ALA A 100 37.78 8.95 29.43
C ALA A 100 36.72 8.09 28.72
N ALA A 101 36.96 6.78 28.61
CA ALA A 101 36.02 5.82 28.06
C ALA A 101 34.75 5.67 28.92
N GLN A 102 34.89 5.63 30.25
CA GLN A 102 33.75 5.63 31.16
C GLN A 102 32.89 6.90 31.04
N ALA A 103 33.52 8.07 31.05
CA ALA A 103 32.83 9.35 30.87
C ALA A 103 32.14 9.45 29.49
N ALA A 104 32.80 8.97 28.43
CA ALA A 104 32.22 8.93 27.09
C ALA A 104 31.02 7.98 26.99
N LYS A 105 31.09 6.79 27.61
CA LYS A 105 29.98 5.83 27.68
C LYS A 105 28.76 6.41 28.41
N ALA A 106 28.97 7.06 29.56
CA ALA A 106 27.88 7.72 30.30
C ALA A 106 27.17 8.77 29.43
N LYS A 107 27.95 9.62 28.75
CA LYS A 107 27.41 10.67 27.88
C LYS A 107 26.81 10.14 26.57
N ALA A 108 27.20 8.96 26.11
CA ALA A 108 26.63 8.33 24.92
C ALA A 108 25.19 7.87 25.16
N GLY A 109 24.89 7.34 26.35
CA GLY A 109 23.52 6.98 26.75
C GLY A 109 22.57 8.19 26.69
N GLU A 110 22.95 9.31 27.32
CA GLU A 110 22.16 10.54 27.29
C GLU A 110 21.90 11.05 25.86
N ARG A 111 22.90 10.99 24.98
CA ARG A 111 22.74 11.38 23.56
C ARG A 111 21.83 10.43 22.80
N TYR A 112 21.90 9.12 23.08
CA TYR A 112 21.04 8.13 22.45
C TYR A 112 19.57 8.35 22.84
N ASP A 113 19.30 8.56 24.12
CA ASP A 113 17.95 8.82 24.61
C ASP A 113 17.37 10.12 24.02
N ALA A 114 18.19 11.18 23.92
CA ALA A 114 17.81 12.41 23.25
C ALA A 114 17.51 12.19 21.75
N PHE A 115 18.34 11.41 21.06
CA PHE A 115 18.10 11.03 19.66
C PHE A 115 16.79 10.26 19.50
N VAL A 116 16.52 9.26 20.33
CA VAL A 116 15.29 8.46 20.31
C VAL A 116 14.07 9.34 20.56
N ALA A 117 14.15 10.29 21.51
CA ALA A 117 13.08 11.24 21.77
C ALA A 117 12.79 12.14 20.56
N VAL A 118 13.82 12.68 19.91
CA VAL A 118 13.67 13.52 18.70
C VAL A 118 13.13 12.69 17.53
N LEU A 119 13.63 11.48 17.33
CA LEU A 119 13.16 10.57 16.28
C LEU A 119 11.69 10.19 16.49
N GLY A 120 11.31 9.86 17.73
CA GLY A 120 9.93 9.55 18.09
C GLY A 120 8.98 10.73 17.79
N GLN A 121 9.38 11.95 18.15
CA GLN A 121 8.59 13.15 17.80
C GLN A 121 8.47 13.33 16.29
N ARG A 122 9.54 13.13 15.53
CA ARG A 122 9.53 13.27 14.07
C ARG A 122 8.61 12.25 13.42
N LEU A 123 8.63 11.00 13.87
CA LEU A 123 7.75 9.93 13.37
C LEU A 123 6.26 10.20 13.65
N VAL A 124 5.95 10.90 14.74
CA VAL A 124 4.58 11.32 15.08
C VAL A 124 4.14 12.56 14.30
N LYS A 125 5.07 13.49 14.00
CA LYS A 125 4.75 14.83 13.48
C LYS A 125 4.92 15.03 11.96
N GLY A 126 5.68 14.18 11.23
CA GLY A 126 6.12 14.51 9.87
C GLY A 126 5.97 13.40 8.81
N PRO A 127 6.04 13.77 7.51
CA PRO A 127 6.11 12.81 6.40
C PRO A 127 7.30 11.85 6.58
N LYS A 128 7.19 10.64 6.02
CA LYS A 128 8.22 9.61 6.20
C LYS A 128 9.54 10.16 5.65
N LEU A 129 10.68 9.95 6.32
CA LEU A 129 12.03 10.35 5.85
C LEU A 129 12.28 10.02 4.36
N ARG A 130 11.66 8.94 3.86
CA ARG A 130 11.69 8.55 2.44
C ARG A 130 11.10 9.58 1.47
N GLN A 131 10.11 10.38 1.88
CA GLN A 131 9.50 11.41 1.04
C GLN A 131 10.45 12.60 0.85
N GLU A 132 11.15 13.03 1.89
CA GLU A 132 12.17 14.09 1.79
C GLU A 132 13.34 13.67 0.89
N VAL A 133 13.81 12.42 1.02
CA VAL A 133 14.93 11.92 0.19
C VAL A 133 14.52 11.71 -1.28
N SER A 134 13.27 11.31 -1.54
CA SER A 134 12.77 11.13 -2.92
C SER A 134 12.56 12.48 -3.62
N GLU A 135 12.11 13.50 -2.88
CA GLU A 135 11.94 14.86 -3.41
C GLU A 135 13.29 15.47 -3.83
N ASP A 136 14.37 15.23 -3.09
CA ASP A 136 15.73 15.69 -3.46
C ASP A 136 16.29 14.99 -4.71
N MET A 137 15.97 13.70 -4.93
CA MET A 137 16.40 12.98 -6.13
C MET A 137 15.62 13.38 -7.40
N ASP A 138 14.31 13.64 -7.27
CA ASP A 138 13.48 14.14 -8.38
C ASP A 138 13.82 15.61 -8.73
N ALA A 139 14.28 16.40 -7.76
CA ALA A 139 14.78 17.75 -7.98
C ALA A 139 16.14 17.76 -8.71
N ALA A 140 17.08 16.89 -8.30
CA ALA A 140 18.38 16.75 -8.96
C ALA A 140 18.28 16.27 -10.43
N GLY A 141 17.23 15.52 -10.78
CA GLY A 141 16.98 15.07 -12.16
C GLY A 141 16.34 16.12 -13.08
N LYS A 142 15.88 17.27 -12.56
CA LYS A 142 15.25 18.34 -13.35
C LYS A 142 16.21 19.48 -13.72
N ASP A 143 17.30 19.65 -12.98
CA ASP A 143 18.25 20.75 -13.21
C ASP A 143 19.29 20.47 -14.31
N GLU A 144 19.43 19.23 -14.81
CA GLU A 144 20.33 18.90 -15.94
C GLU A 144 19.66 19.00 -17.32
N GLY A 145 18.37 19.34 -17.41
CA GLY A 145 17.60 19.28 -18.65
C GLY A 145 17.37 20.60 -19.38
N GLY A 146 17.91 21.73 -18.91
CA GLY A 146 17.55 23.01 -19.50
C GLY A 146 18.58 24.10 -19.31
N THR A 147 19.44 24.29 -20.32
CA THR A 147 19.89 25.63 -20.73
C THR A 147 20.39 25.55 -22.19
N PRO A 148 20.46 26.69 -22.92
CA PRO A 148 19.80 26.92 -24.21
C PRO A 148 20.69 26.68 -25.43
#